data_AF-A0A246RTW1-F1
#
_entry.id   AF-A0A246RTW1-F1
#
_cell.length_a   1.000
_cell.length_b   1.000
_cell.length_c   1.000
_cell.angle_alpha   90.00
_cell.angle_beta   90.00
_cell.angle_gamma   90.00
#
_symmetry.space_group_name_H-M   'P 1'
#
loop_
_entity.id
_entity.type
_entity.pdbx_description
1 polymer ?
#
loop_
_entity_poly.entity_id
_entity_poly.type
_entity_poly.pdbx_seq_one_letter_code
_entity_poly.pdbx_strand_id
1 'polypeptide(L)'
;MAFDAELLSLVRARRPRLLAIGEPYHGEPAFPRLRNRILETLVGRGFRSIAIESDRAAGLAVDDYVQGRRDEVDLSTGISHGWGAHPATRELVDWLREHNEKLPPAERVTFHGFDAPTEITGAPSPGPLLRELCEYLGAATTDLDRLVGEEDRWSAPEIMYDASRSPGRSPQAAALRGLAEDLRSQLYADAPRLIGDTSVEAWNRARVLATTAIGLLTYHGAMAEPGTQSQRIGRLLAARDALMAQNLLDILALERDRGPVLVSANNAHLQRHPSRWDTHWDGQDLAAQWNGAGSIVSPLLGGRYLYVAGSLGASGPVGLGQPEVGTYEERLGPQTGVFAPPDGSGLRPRVTDLLGYFPLDTATIETCDAILHIGSEPGAADAARIAGRPAVTETRIEAGSEMPSYTWGDRFFFAGEDRMRPFATIVGHDVPGFDERSRLSGPGRYRLNIEVGRAEFRNLFGYGPEEFAAHSDELDFTQTDQLMPHPAYAVQGWVCVVNPGPATAEEVERLLDQARARAADREHRRNR
;
A
#
# COMPACT_ATOMS: atom_id res chain seq x y z
N MET A 1 -1.55 -11.28 14.57
CA MET A 1 -2.72 -11.09 13.69
C MET A 1 -3.24 -12.43 13.22
N ALA A 2 -4.47 -12.47 12.70
CA ALA A 2 -5.16 -13.69 12.27
C ALA A 2 -4.43 -14.52 11.19
N PHE A 3 -3.42 -13.96 10.51
CA PHE A 3 -2.71 -14.62 9.42
C PHE A 3 -1.19 -14.78 9.61
N ASP A 4 -0.64 -14.38 10.76
CA ASP A 4 0.83 -14.45 10.98
C ASP A 4 1.32 -15.90 10.93
N ALA A 5 0.54 -16.85 11.46
CA ALA A 5 0.95 -18.25 11.53
C ALA A 5 1.07 -18.87 10.13
N GLU A 6 0.07 -18.65 9.28
CA GLU A 6 -0.03 -19.14 7.91
C GLU A 6 1.07 -18.54 7.05
N LEU A 7 1.25 -17.21 7.11
CA LEU A 7 2.29 -16.52 6.36
C LEU A 7 3.69 -16.99 6.77
N LEU A 8 3.95 -17.10 8.07
CA LEU A 8 5.24 -17.57 8.57
C LEU A 8 5.50 -19.04 8.22
N SER A 9 4.46 -19.88 8.24
CA SER A 9 4.56 -21.27 7.78
C SER A 9 4.96 -21.33 6.30
N LEU A 10 4.30 -20.53 5.45
CA LEU A 10 4.58 -20.44 4.02
C LEU A 10 6.02 -19.96 3.75
N VAL A 11 6.44 -18.89 4.42
CA VAL A 11 7.80 -18.33 4.28
C VAL A 11 8.86 -19.34 4.72
N ARG A 12 8.64 -20.08 5.81
CA ARG A 12 9.56 -21.13 6.28
C ARG A 12 9.67 -22.30 5.29
N ALA A 13 8.55 -22.70 4.70
CA ALA A 13 8.50 -23.80 3.74
C ALA A 13 9.17 -23.45 2.42
N ARG A 14 8.94 -22.23 1.91
CA ARG A 14 9.40 -21.79 0.57
C ARG A 14 10.77 -21.09 0.58
N ARG A 15 11.17 -20.50 1.72
CA ARG A 15 12.44 -19.76 1.90
C ARG A 15 12.70 -18.76 0.77
N PRO A 16 11.79 -17.79 0.51
CA PRO A 16 11.94 -16.85 -0.60
C PRO A 16 13.22 -16.02 -0.51
N ARG A 17 13.69 -15.54 -1.67
CA ARG A 17 14.56 -14.34 -1.73
C ARG A 17 13.72 -13.08 -1.84
N LEU A 18 12.56 -13.19 -2.49
CA LEU A 18 11.59 -12.12 -2.67
C LEU A 18 10.20 -12.67 -2.29
N LEU A 19 9.58 -12.04 -1.29
CA LEU A 19 8.18 -12.26 -0.94
C LEU A 19 7.36 -11.09 -1.49
N ALA A 20 6.56 -11.35 -2.51
CA ALA A 20 5.69 -10.38 -3.16
C ALA A 20 4.28 -10.49 -2.56
N ILE A 21 3.77 -9.40 -1.99
CA ILE A 21 2.42 -9.31 -1.45
C ILE A 21 1.64 -8.29 -2.28
N GLY A 22 0.60 -8.77 -2.94
CA GLY A 22 -0.26 -7.96 -3.78
C GLY A 22 -1.43 -7.34 -3.01
N GLU A 23 -2.02 -6.31 -3.61
CA GLU A 23 -3.35 -5.80 -3.28
C GLU A 23 -4.19 -5.66 -4.56
N PRO A 24 -5.51 -5.92 -4.50
CA PRO A 24 -6.37 -5.79 -5.68
C PRO A 24 -6.74 -4.34 -5.96
N TYR A 25 -6.61 -3.44 -4.98
CA TYR A 25 -7.08 -2.07 -5.07
C TYR A 25 -6.35 -1.14 -4.09
N HIS A 26 -5.74 -0.07 -4.61
CA HIS A 26 -5.02 0.92 -3.81
C HIS A 26 -5.94 1.75 -2.90
N GLY A 27 -7.22 1.88 -3.25
CA GLY A 27 -8.16 2.69 -2.48
C GLY A 27 -8.64 2.04 -1.19
N GLU A 28 -8.28 0.78 -0.90
CA GLU A 28 -8.60 0.12 0.37
C GLU A 28 -7.46 0.33 1.39
N PRO A 29 -7.69 1.15 2.45
CA PRO A 29 -6.62 1.51 3.38
C PRO A 29 -6.15 0.38 4.30
N ALA A 30 -6.84 -0.77 4.34
CA ALA A 30 -6.40 -1.93 5.10
C ALA A 30 -5.08 -2.50 4.56
N PHE A 31 -4.91 -2.65 3.24
CA PHE A 31 -3.73 -3.34 2.68
C PHE A 31 -2.40 -2.68 3.05
N PRO A 32 -2.23 -1.34 2.94
CA PRO A 32 -1.03 -0.66 3.40
C PRO A 32 -0.71 -0.90 4.89
N ARG A 33 -1.73 -0.96 5.75
CA ARG A 33 -1.56 -1.23 7.18
C ARG A 33 -1.17 -2.69 7.43
N LEU A 34 -1.83 -3.64 6.76
CA LEU A 34 -1.48 -5.05 6.82
C LEU A 34 -0.04 -5.30 6.36
N ARG A 35 0.40 -4.66 5.26
CA ARG A 35 1.80 -4.68 4.80
C ARG A 35 2.77 -4.27 5.92
N ASN A 36 2.48 -3.17 6.62
CA ASN A 36 3.35 -2.70 7.71
C ASN A 36 3.46 -3.77 8.81
N ARG A 37 2.32 -4.28 9.27
CA ARG A 37 2.28 -5.32 10.30
C ARG A 37 2.98 -6.61 9.86
N ILE A 38 2.86 -6.99 8.59
CA ILE A 38 3.57 -8.11 8.00
C ILE A 38 5.08 -7.88 8.06
N LEU A 39 5.56 -6.69 7.67
CA LEU A 39 6.98 -6.35 7.76
C LEU A 39 7.48 -6.48 9.20
N GLU A 40 6.77 -5.93 10.18
CA GLU A 40 7.13 -6.03 11.60
C GLU A 40 7.34 -7.50 12.02
N THR A 41 6.42 -8.38 11.65
CA THR A 41 6.51 -9.83 11.91
C THR A 41 7.70 -10.47 11.19
N LEU A 42 7.96 -10.09 9.94
CA LEU A 42 9.00 -10.69 9.08
C LEU A 42 10.42 -10.26 9.45
N VAL A 43 10.61 -9.07 10.03
CA VAL A 43 11.92 -8.60 10.49
C VAL A 43 12.49 -9.52 11.58
N GLY A 44 11.64 -10.03 12.47
CA GLY A 44 12.00 -11.08 13.44
C GLY A 44 12.37 -12.44 12.81
N ARG A 45 12.25 -12.57 11.49
CA ARG A 45 12.56 -13.78 10.70
C ARG A 45 13.68 -13.56 9.67
N GLY A 46 14.42 -12.47 9.79
CA GLY A 46 15.60 -12.20 8.96
C GLY A 46 15.33 -11.40 7.69
N PHE A 47 14.12 -10.87 7.50
CA PHE A 47 13.89 -9.85 6.47
C PHE A 47 14.59 -8.56 6.87
N ARG A 48 15.27 -7.92 5.91
CA ARG A 48 16.06 -6.70 6.14
C ARG A 48 15.78 -5.60 5.13
N SER A 49 14.79 -5.79 4.27
CA SER A 49 14.45 -4.80 3.24
C SER A 49 12.98 -4.86 2.89
N ILE A 50 12.41 -3.69 2.63
CA ILE A 50 11.10 -3.53 2.02
C ILE A 50 11.23 -2.74 0.71
N ALA A 51 10.56 -3.22 -0.33
CA ALA A 51 10.35 -2.49 -1.56
C ALA A 51 8.85 -2.23 -1.78
N ILE A 52 8.48 -0.98 -2.04
CA ILE A 52 7.09 -0.61 -2.34
C ILE A 52 6.98 -0.03 -3.75
N GLU A 53 5.78 -0.10 -4.34
CA GLU A 53 5.45 0.49 -5.64
C GLU A 53 5.56 2.02 -5.59
N SER A 54 6.80 2.51 -5.60
CA SER A 54 7.11 3.92 -5.57
C SER A 54 8.45 4.17 -6.25
N ASP A 55 8.68 5.38 -6.74
CA ASP A 55 9.90 5.74 -7.47
C ASP A 55 11.17 5.32 -6.73
N ARG A 56 11.98 4.50 -7.41
CA ARG A 56 13.27 3.99 -6.94
C ARG A 56 14.24 5.11 -6.54
N ALA A 57 14.29 6.21 -7.28
CA ALA A 57 15.20 7.32 -7.01
C ALA A 57 14.71 8.18 -5.84
N ALA A 58 13.43 8.57 -5.84
CA ALA A 58 12.81 9.27 -4.71
C ALA A 58 12.95 8.51 -3.38
N GLY A 59 12.78 7.19 -3.42
CA GLY A 59 12.91 6.33 -2.25
C GLY A 59 14.28 6.35 -1.57
N LEU A 60 15.34 6.82 -2.23
CA LEU A 60 16.66 6.98 -1.62
C LEU A 60 16.63 7.99 -0.46
N ALA A 61 15.87 9.08 -0.57
CA ALA A 61 15.73 10.07 0.51
C ALA A 61 14.99 9.51 1.72
N VAL A 62 14.03 8.61 1.49
CA VAL A 62 13.31 7.88 2.54
C VAL A 62 14.25 6.89 3.22
N ASP A 63 15.07 6.16 2.44
CA ASP A 63 16.09 5.27 3.02
C ASP A 63 17.10 6.06 3.89
N ASP A 64 17.61 7.19 3.41
CA ASP A 64 18.52 8.05 4.18
C ASP A 64 17.92 8.48 5.52
N TYR A 65 16.64 8.82 5.54
CA TYR A 65 15.93 9.13 6.78
C TYR A 65 15.83 7.91 7.69
N VAL A 66 15.33 6.76 7.22
CA VAL A 66 15.15 5.60 8.11
C VAL A 66 16.48 4.99 8.56
N GLN A 67 17.58 5.25 7.87
CA GLN A 67 18.92 4.82 8.25
C GLN A 67 19.65 5.77 9.20
N GLY A 68 19.09 6.95 9.51
CA GLY A 68 19.76 7.92 10.37
C GLY A 68 20.80 8.80 9.67
N ARG A 69 20.83 8.81 8.33
CA ARG A 69 21.70 9.68 7.52
C ARG A 69 21.08 11.06 7.25
N ARG A 70 19.78 11.20 7.50
CA ARG A 70 19.02 12.44 7.39
C ARG A 70 18.04 12.58 8.58
N ASP A 71 17.84 13.81 9.04
CA ASP A 71 16.97 14.09 10.19
C ASP A 71 15.49 14.28 9.83
N GLU A 72 15.20 14.72 8.60
CA GLU A 72 13.83 15.00 8.13
C GLU A 72 13.57 14.38 6.76
N VAL A 73 12.33 14.03 6.45
CA VAL A 73 11.94 13.58 5.11
C VAL A 73 10.57 14.13 4.72
N ASP A 74 10.50 14.67 3.52
CA ASP A 74 9.25 15.02 2.87
C ASP A 74 8.72 13.81 2.09
N LEU A 75 7.65 13.21 2.59
CA LEU A 75 7.05 12.05 1.94
C LEU A 75 6.28 12.41 0.67
N SER A 76 5.92 13.68 0.44
CA SER A 76 5.25 14.10 -0.79
C SER A 76 6.18 14.04 -2.02
N THR A 77 7.49 14.10 -1.79
CA THR A 77 8.52 13.96 -2.82
C THR A 77 9.31 12.65 -2.73
N GLY A 78 9.38 12.03 -1.53
CA GLY A 78 10.02 10.74 -1.31
C GLY A 78 9.18 9.51 -1.67
N ILE A 79 7.86 9.68 -1.84
CA ILE A 79 6.91 8.61 -2.20
C ILE A 79 5.99 9.11 -3.32
N SER A 80 6.09 8.48 -4.50
CA SER A 80 5.28 8.79 -5.71
C SER A 80 3.79 8.41 -5.60
N HIS A 81 3.02 8.72 -6.66
CA HIS A 81 1.58 8.41 -6.80
C HIS A 81 0.66 9.08 -5.76
N GLY A 82 1.17 10.11 -5.07
CA GLY A 82 0.47 10.77 -3.96
C GLY A 82 0.40 9.92 -2.68
N TRP A 83 1.04 8.76 -2.65
CA TRP A 83 0.92 7.83 -1.53
C TRP A 83 1.68 8.27 -0.27
N GLY A 84 2.54 9.27 -0.39
CA GLY A 84 3.12 9.96 0.76
C GLY A 84 2.08 10.62 1.68
N ALA A 85 0.87 10.91 1.18
CA ALA A 85 -0.24 11.43 1.97
C ALA A 85 -1.00 10.34 2.77
N HIS A 86 -0.81 9.06 2.45
CA HIS A 86 -1.50 7.99 3.17
C HIS A 86 -0.91 7.82 4.59
N PRO A 87 -1.73 7.82 5.65
CA PRO A 87 -1.26 7.67 7.02
C PRO A 87 -0.40 6.41 7.23
N ALA A 88 -0.79 5.29 6.61
CA ALA A 88 -0.05 4.03 6.69
C ALA A 88 1.38 4.13 6.13
N THR A 89 1.65 5.02 5.17
CA THR A 89 3.01 5.26 4.65
C THR A 89 3.87 5.97 5.69
N ARG A 90 3.32 7.01 6.34
CA ARG A 90 4.03 7.69 7.43
C ARG A 90 4.28 6.76 8.61
N GLU A 91 3.29 5.98 9.00
CA GLU A 91 3.43 4.96 10.06
C GLU A 91 4.54 3.95 9.76
N LEU A 92 4.70 3.52 8.50
CA LEU A 92 5.79 2.63 8.08
C LEU A 92 7.16 3.30 8.25
N VAL A 93 7.30 4.53 7.73
CA VAL A 93 8.57 5.26 7.73
C VAL A 93 9.00 5.61 9.15
N ASP A 94 8.07 6.07 9.98
CA ASP A 94 8.34 6.38 11.40
C ASP A 94 8.73 5.11 12.16
N TRP A 95 8.01 4.00 11.97
CA TRP A 95 8.37 2.71 12.58
C TRP A 95 9.76 2.23 12.15
N LEU A 96 10.09 2.32 10.85
CA LEU A 96 11.40 1.94 10.33
C LEU A 96 12.51 2.78 10.99
N ARG A 97 12.32 4.09 11.11
CA ARG A 97 13.27 4.98 11.77
C ARG A 97 13.49 4.58 13.23
N GLU A 98 12.42 4.45 14.00
CA GLU A 98 12.48 4.08 15.43
C GLU A 98 13.07 2.68 15.67
N HIS A 99 12.81 1.75 14.74
CA HIS A 99 13.36 0.40 14.78
C HIS A 99 14.87 0.41 14.49
N ASN A 100 15.29 1.09 13.43
CA ASN A 100 16.67 1.11 12.96
C ASN A 100 17.62 1.85 13.89
N GLU A 101 17.15 2.89 14.59
CA GLU A 101 17.95 3.64 15.58
C GLU A 101 18.47 2.74 16.72
N LYS A 102 17.77 1.65 17.02
CA LYS A 102 18.11 0.70 18.08
C LYS A 102 19.07 -0.40 17.63
N LEU A 103 19.42 -0.43 16.34
CA LEU A 103 20.13 -1.54 15.71
C LEU A 103 21.46 -1.10 15.08
N PRO A 104 22.47 -2.01 15.03
CA PRO A 104 23.69 -1.78 14.28
C PRO A 104 23.39 -1.73 12.77
N PRO A 105 24.18 -1.02 11.95
CA PRO A 105 23.91 -0.83 10.52
C PRO A 105 23.62 -2.12 9.72
N ALA A 106 24.31 -3.22 10.05
CA ALA A 106 24.12 -4.50 9.36
C ALA A 106 22.72 -5.12 9.57
N GLU A 107 22.04 -4.77 10.67
CA GLU A 107 20.74 -5.34 11.05
C GLU A 107 19.55 -4.41 10.75
N ARG A 108 19.80 -3.16 10.35
CA ARG A 108 18.76 -2.19 10.02
C ARG A 108 17.95 -2.63 8.80
N VAL A 109 16.68 -2.27 8.76
CA VAL A 109 15.80 -2.52 7.61
C VAL A 109 15.99 -1.40 6.58
N THR A 110 16.31 -1.74 5.33
CA THR A 110 16.40 -0.80 4.22
C THR A 110 15.04 -0.57 3.56
N PHE A 111 14.82 0.67 3.12
CA PHE A 111 13.64 1.08 2.38
C PHE A 111 13.97 1.29 0.91
N HIS A 112 13.08 0.81 0.04
CA HIS A 112 13.22 0.97 -1.39
C HIS A 112 11.88 1.33 -2.04
N GLY A 113 11.86 2.33 -2.91
CA GLY A 113 10.96 2.31 -4.05
C GLY A 113 11.47 1.30 -5.07
N PHE A 114 10.60 0.63 -5.83
CA PHE A 114 11.02 -0.17 -6.99
C PHE A 114 10.39 0.27 -8.31
N ASP A 115 9.58 1.33 -8.31
CA ASP A 115 8.96 1.88 -9.50
C ASP A 115 9.89 2.80 -10.30
N ALA A 116 9.50 3.06 -11.54
CA ALA A 116 10.02 4.16 -12.32
C ALA A 116 9.38 5.49 -11.87
N PRO A 117 10.05 6.64 -12.06
CA PRO A 117 9.45 7.96 -11.88
C PRO A 117 8.46 8.22 -13.01
N THR A 118 7.29 7.61 -12.96
CA THR A 118 6.22 7.74 -13.96
C THR A 118 4.90 7.90 -13.24
N GLU A 119 4.00 8.71 -13.77
CA GLU A 119 2.64 8.89 -13.26
C GLU A 119 1.63 8.50 -14.35
N ILE A 120 0.37 8.33 -13.95
CA ILE A 120 -0.71 7.90 -14.87
C ILE A 120 -0.81 8.82 -16.10
N THR A 121 -0.59 10.12 -15.92
CA THR A 121 -0.77 11.14 -16.96
C THR A 121 0.52 11.85 -17.37
N GLY A 122 1.69 11.38 -16.93
CA GLY A 122 2.94 12.04 -17.26
C GLY A 122 4.18 11.34 -16.73
N ALA A 123 5.35 11.90 -17.05
CA ALA A 123 6.61 11.52 -16.46
C ALA A 123 7.48 12.78 -16.30
N PRO A 124 8.33 12.87 -15.28
CA PRO A 124 9.16 14.04 -15.06
C PRO A 124 10.29 14.12 -16.11
N SER A 125 11.00 15.23 -16.10
CA SER A 125 12.23 15.37 -16.86
C SER A 125 13.37 14.51 -16.26
N PRO A 126 14.25 13.94 -17.09
CA PRO A 126 15.47 13.28 -16.64
C PRO A 126 16.56 14.25 -16.16
N GLY A 127 16.43 15.55 -16.42
CA GLY A 127 17.43 16.58 -16.14
C GLY A 127 17.95 16.58 -14.69
N PRO A 128 17.07 16.67 -13.67
CA PRO A 128 17.48 16.68 -12.27
C PRO A 128 18.34 15.46 -11.87
N LEU A 129 17.94 14.25 -12.26
CA LEU A 129 18.67 13.02 -11.96
C LEU A 129 20.06 13.00 -12.61
N LEU A 130 20.15 13.47 -13.86
CA LEU A 130 21.42 13.54 -14.59
C LEU A 130 22.36 14.60 -14.02
N ARG A 131 21.85 15.72 -13.50
CA ARG A 131 22.67 16.74 -12.85
C ARG A 131 23.27 16.22 -11.54
N GLU A 132 22.47 15.54 -10.71
CA GLU A 132 22.97 14.90 -9.47
C GLU A 132 24.03 13.84 -9.79
N LEU A 133 23.83 13.06 -10.87
CA LEU A 133 24.83 12.09 -11.33
C LEU A 133 26.13 12.78 -11.81
N CYS A 134 26.03 13.85 -12.60
CA CYS A 134 27.19 14.61 -13.06
C CYS A 134 27.98 15.23 -11.89
N GLU A 135 27.27 15.74 -10.88
CA GLU A 135 27.89 16.28 -9.66
C GLU A 135 28.73 15.22 -8.95
N TYR A 136 28.17 14.02 -8.74
CA TYR A 136 28.90 12.90 -8.14
C TYR A 136 30.12 12.47 -8.95
N LEU A 137 30.04 12.50 -10.28
CA LEU A 137 31.14 12.14 -11.18
C LEU A 137 32.18 13.25 -11.36
N GLY A 138 31.89 14.48 -10.94
CA GLY A 138 32.69 15.66 -11.27
C GLY A 138 32.66 16.00 -12.76
N ALA A 139 31.58 15.65 -13.47
CA ALA A 139 31.40 15.87 -14.90
C ALA A 139 30.74 17.24 -15.19
N ALA A 140 31.07 17.86 -16.33
CA ALA A 140 30.48 19.12 -16.74
C ALA A 140 29.02 18.95 -17.21
N THR A 141 28.15 19.90 -16.86
CA THR A 141 26.71 19.85 -17.23
C THR A 141 26.36 20.65 -18.49
N THR A 142 27.29 21.37 -19.12
CA THR A 142 26.97 22.28 -20.23
C THR A 142 26.28 21.58 -21.40
N ASP A 143 26.78 20.41 -21.82
CA ASP A 143 26.14 19.61 -22.88
C ASP A 143 24.84 18.97 -22.40
N LEU A 144 24.79 18.55 -21.14
CA LEU A 144 23.57 18.02 -20.51
C LEU A 144 22.44 19.06 -20.55
N ASP A 145 22.68 20.27 -20.05
CA ASP A 145 21.67 21.33 -19.96
C ASP A 145 21.17 21.74 -21.35
N ARG A 146 22.07 21.78 -22.34
CA ARG A 146 21.70 22.04 -23.74
C ARG A 146 20.82 20.92 -24.33
N LEU A 147 21.08 19.67 -23.98
CA LEU A 147 20.33 18.51 -24.51
C LEU A 147 18.97 18.33 -23.82
N VAL A 148 18.89 18.58 -22.52
CA VAL A 148 17.63 18.57 -21.75
C VAL A 148 16.72 19.68 -22.26
N GLY A 149 17.24 20.90 -22.40
CA GLY A 149 16.46 22.09 -22.74
C GLY A 149 15.54 22.50 -21.59
N GLU A 150 14.39 23.08 -21.92
CA GLU A 150 13.35 23.43 -20.92
C GLU A 150 12.79 22.16 -20.27
N GLU A 151 12.70 22.11 -18.94
CA GLU A 151 12.24 20.92 -18.21
C GLU A 151 10.77 20.57 -18.55
N ASP A 152 9.92 21.58 -18.68
CA ASP A 152 8.47 21.43 -18.88
C ASP A 152 8.09 20.66 -20.15
N ARG A 153 8.95 20.65 -21.17
CA ARG A 153 8.73 19.88 -22.40
C ARG A 153 8.64 18.37 -22.16
N TRP A 154 9.23 17.89 -21.07
CA TRP A 154 9.26 16.48 -20.69
C TRP A 154 8.05 16.11 -19.82
N SER A 155 7.48 17.07 -19.08
CA SER A 155 6.39 16.82 -18.12
C SER A 155 5.02 17.33 -18.58
N ALA A 156 4.92 17.96 -19.75
CA ALA A 156 3.69 18.53 -20.28
C ALA A 156 2.61 17.43 -20.50
N PRO A 157 1.43 17.46 -19.83
CA PRO A 157 0.47 16.35 -19.84
C PRO A 157 0.03 15.87 -21.23
N GLU A 158 -0.02 16.78 -22.20
CA GLU A 158 -0.33 16.49 -23.60
C GLU A 158 0.56 15.43 -24.26
N ILE A 159 1.82 15.26 -23.84
CA ILE A 159 2.75 14.34 -24.50
C ILE A 159 2.36 12.88 -24.23
N MET A 160 1.64 12.63 -23.13
CA MET A 160 1.05 11.34 -22.82
C MET A 160 0.03 10.93 -23.88
N TYR A 161 -0.73 11.88 -24.44
CA TYR A 161 -1.84 11.61 -25.36
C TYR A 161 -1.53 11.90 -26.82
N ASP A 162 -0.49 12.67 -27.11
CA ASP A 162 -0.02 13.00 -28.45
C ASP A 162 1.46 12.70 -28.62
N ALA A 163 1.76 11.59 -29.32
CA ALA A 163 3.13 11.15 -29.59
C ALA A 163 3.96 12.19 -30.35
N SER A 164 3.34 13.05 -31.18
CA SER A 164 4.06 14.05 -31.96
C SER A 164 4.59 15.21 -31.13
N ARG A 165 4.03 15.42 -29.93
CA ARG A 165 4.45 16.45 -28.98
C ARG A 165 5.54 15.97 -28.02
N SER A 166 5.71 14.65 -27.88
CA SER A 166 6.71 14.09 -26.96
C SER A 166 8.14 14.28 -27.49
N PRO A 167 9.08 14.78 -26.65
CA PRO A 167 10.46 15.00 -27.07
C PRO A 167 11.27 13.69 -27.18
N GLY A 168 10.74 12.56 -26.70
CA GLY A 168 11.53 11.36 -26.39
C GLY A 168 12.18 10.63 -27.58
N ARG A 169 11.80 10.97 -28.82
CA ARG A 169 12.45 10.47 -30.05
C ARG A 169 13.16 11.56 -30.86
N SER A 170 13.31 12.76 -30.30
CA SER A 170 14.09 13.83 -30.92
C SER A 170 15.60 13.46 -30.97
N PRO A 171 16.38 14.03 -31.91
CA PRO A 171 17.83 13.86 -31.92
C PRO A 171 18.49 14.25 -30.59
N GLN A 172 17.96 15.28 -29.91
CA GLN A 172 18.41 15.72 -28.60
C GLN A 172 18.16 14.65 -27.53
N ALA A 173 16.97 14.02 -27.51
CA ALA A 173 16.67 12.94 -26.58
C ALA A 173 17.54 11.69 -26.83
N ALA A 174 17.82 11.36 -28.10
CA ALA A 174 18.71 10.27 -28.45
C ALA A 174 20.16 10.55 -27.99
N ALA A 175 20.66 11.76 -28.23
CA ALA A 175 21.98 12.19 -27.75
C ALA A 175 22.04 12.23 -26.21
N LEU A 176 20.97 12.68 -25.55
CA LEU A 176 20.86 12.70 -24.08
C LEU A 176 20.91 11.28 -23.49
N ARG A 177 20.26 10.30 -24.14
CA ARG A 177 20.38 8.88 -23.75
C ARG A 177 21.80 8.34 -23.94
N GLY A 178 22.47 8.71 -25.04
CA GLY A 178 23.88 8.39 -25.25
C GLY A 178 24.77 8.96 -24.15
N LEU A 179 24.59 10.24 -23.79
CA LEU A 179 25.30 10.87 -22.68
C LEU A 179 25.04 10.16 -21.35
N ALA A 180 23.79 9.80 -21.04
CA ALA A 180 23.46 9.06 -19.82
C ALA A 180 24.14 7.69 -19.75
N GLU A 181 24.27 7.00 -20.89
CA GLU A 181 25.00 5.73 -21.02
C GLU A 181 26.51 5.89 -20.84
N ASP A 182 27.09 6.98 -21.37
CA ASP A 182 28.50 7.32 -21.16
C ASP A 182 28.79 7.62 -19.68
N LEU A 183 27.93 8.40 -19.01
CA LEU A 183 28.02 8.68 -17.58
C LEU A 183 27.93 7.39 -16.75
N ARG A 184 27.02 6.47 -17.11
CA ARG A 184 26.93 5.15 -16.47
C ARG A 184 28.22 4.36 -16.66
N SER A 185 28.79 4.36 -17.87
CA SER A 185 30.05 3.65 -18.15
C SER A 185 31.21 4.23 -17.35
N GLN A 186 31.28 5.56 -17.24
CA GLN A 186 32.27 6.26 -16.41
C GLN A 186 32.12 5.91 -14.93
N LEU A 187 30.89 5.86 -14.40
CA LEU A 187 30.62 5.47 -13.01
C LEU A 187 31.23 4.10 -12.66
N TYR A 188 31.15 3.12 -13.57
CA TYR A 188 31.77 1.81 -13.37
C TYR A 188 33.29 1.82 -13.57
N ALA A 189 33.79 2.50 -14.59
CA ALA A 189 35.23 2.58 -14.87
C ALA A 189 35.99 3.21 -13.69
N ASP A 190 35.42 4.25 -13.08
CA ASP A 190 36.01 4.99 -11.97
C ASP A 190 35.61 4.44 -10.59
N ALA A 191 34.88 3.33 -10.51
CA ALA A 191 34.34 2.80 -9.25
C ALA A 191 35.38 2.69 -8.11
N PRO A 192 36.62 2.17 -8.32
CA PRO A 192 37.61 2.10 -7.24
C PRO A 192 37.97 3.47 -6.65
N ARG A 193 38.11 4.49 -7.53
CA ARG A 193 38.42 5.86 -7.13
C ARG A 193 37.22 6.50 -6.44
N LEU A 194 36.05 6.48 -7.07
CA LEU A 194 34.82 7.09 -6.55
C LEU A 194 34.45 6.52 -5.17
N ILE A 195 34.55 5.20 -4.99
CA ILE A 195 34.29 4.54 -3.70
C ILE A 195 35.36 4.93 -2.67
N GLY A 196 36.62 5.02 -3.07
CA GLY A 196 37.72 5.45 -2.19
C GLY A 196 37.58 6.90 -1.72
N ASP A 197 37.08 7.78 -2.59
CA ASP A 197 36.82 9.20 -2.31
C ASP A 197 35.51 9.41 -1.52
N THR A 198 34.55 8.49 -1.63
CA THR A 198 33.23 8.58 -1.00
C THR A 198 32.86 7.31 -0.22
N SER A 199 32.02 6.44 -0.78
CA SER A 199 31.64 5.15 -0.20
C SER A 199 30.97 4.24 -1.25
N VAL A 200 30.83 2.95 -0.93
CA VAL A 200 30.05 1.99 -1.74
C VAL A 200 28.58 2.42 -1.82
N GLU A 201 28.06 3.01 -0.75
CA GLU A 201 26.69 3.52 -0.66
C GLU A 201 26.45 4.70 -1.61
N ALA A 202 27.35 5.70 -1.61
CA ALA A 202 27.26 6.82 -2.53
C ALA A 202 27.38 6.37 -3.99
N TRP A 203 28.24 5.39 -4.26
CA TRP A 203 28.36 4.79 -5.60
C TRP A 203 27.08 4.05 -6.02
N ASN A 204 26.44 3.30 -5.11
CA ASN A 204 25.16 2.64 -5.38
C ASN A 204 24.04 3.65 -5.62
N ARG A 205 24.03 4.78 -4.89
CA ARG A 205 23.11 5.89 -5.12
C ARG A 205 23.25 6.43 -6.54
N ALA A 206 24.47 6.75 -6.98
CA ALA A 206 24.74 7.21 -8.33
C ALA A 206 24.32 6.18 -9.40
N ARG A 207 24.49 4.89 -9.10
CA ARG A 207 24.07 3.80 -9.99
C ARG A 207 22.55 3.72 -10.14
N VAL A 208 21.80 3.99 -9.07
CA VAL A 208 20.34 4.14 -9.12
C VAL A 208 19.96 5.34 -9.99
N LEU A 209 20.57 6.52 -9.78
CA LEU A 209 20.29 7.72 -10.58
C LEU A 209 20.52 7.48 -12.08
N ALA A 210 21.65 6.86 -12.44
CA ALA A 210 21.98 6.54 -13.83
C ALA A 210 20.94 5.59 -14.45
N THR A 211 20.57 4.52 -13.74
CA THR A 211 19.60 3.53 -14.22
C THR A 211 18.21 4.15 -14.37
N THR A 212 17.78 4.94 -13.40
CA THR A 212 16.50 5.65 -13.43
C THR A 212 16.45 6.65 -14.58
N ALA A 213 17.50 7.46 -14.80
CA ALA A 213 17.55 8.44 -15.88
C ALA A 213 17.49 7.79 -17.27
N ILE A 214 18.24 6.69 -17.48
CA ILE A 214 18.21 5.92 -18.74
C ILE A 214 16.83 5.29 -18.95
N GLY A 215 16.23 4.74 -17.89
CA GLY A 215 14.88 4.19 -17.92
C GLY A 215 13.83 5.24 -18.27
N LEU A 216 13.89 6.41 -17.66
CA LEU A 216 13.00 7.54 -17.92
C LEU A 216 13.14 8.05 -19.36
N LEU A 217 14.36 8.16 -19.89
CA LEU A 217 14.59 8.49 -21.29
C LEU A 217 14.03 7.41 -22.24
N THR A 218 14.08 6.14 -21.84
CA THR A 218 13.47 5.03 -22.59
C THR A 218 11.96 5.13 -22.59
N TYR A 219 11.35 5.43 -21.44
CA TYR A 219 9.92 5.67 -21.30
C TYR A 219 9.43 6.83 -22.16
N HIS A 220 10.13 7.97 -22.13
CA HIS A 220 9.85 9.10 -23.04
C HIS A 220 9.95 8.70 -24.52
N GLY A 221 10.93 7.85 -24.87
CA GLY A 221 11.05 7.30 -26.22
C GLY A 221 9.85 6.43 -26.64
N ALA A 222 9.31 5.63 -25.72
CA ALA A 222 8.10 4.82 -25.93
C ALA A 222 6.84 5.70 -26.06
N MET A 223 6.78 6.80 -25.31
CA MET A 223 5.68 7.77 -25.33
C MET A 223 5.57 8.52 -26.66
N ALA A 224 6.72 8.85 -27.24
CA ALA A 224 6.85 9.50 -28.55
C ALA A 224 6.64 8.55 -29.75
N GLU A 225 6.40 7.26 -29.52
CA GLU A 225 6.13 6.32 -30.61
C GLU A 225 4.63 6.31 -30.96
N PRO A 226 4.26 6.57 -32.23
CA PRO A 226 2.86 6.60 -32.67
C PRO A 226 2.13 5.26 -32.45
N GLY A 227 0.80 5.33 -32.42
CA GLY A 227 -0.08 4.17 -32.28
C GLY A 227 -1.49 4.58 -31.86
N THR A 228 -2.40 3.61 -31.80
CA THR A 228 -3.69 3.82 -31.11
C THR A 228 -3.46 4.06 -29.63
N GLN A 229 -4.42 4.68 -28.92
CA GLN A 229 -4.24 4.92 -27.48
C GLN A 229 -4.00 3.64 -26.69
N SER A 230 -4.72 2.55 -27.01
CA SER A 230 -4.47 1.22 -26.42
C SER A 230 -3.03 0.73 -26.63
N GLN A 231 -2.49 0.87 -27.85
CA GLN A 231 -1.11 0.47 -28.15
C GLN A 231 -0.09 1.33 -27.39
N ARG A 232 -0.33 2.65 -27.31
CA ARG A 232 0.54 3.59 -26.62
C ARG A 232 0.57 3.32 -25.12
N ILE A 233 -0.60 3.22 -24.49
CA ILE A 233 -0.73 2.89 -23.05
C ILE A 233 -0.12 1.52 -22.75
N GLY A 234 -0.41 0.49 -23.54
CA GLY A 234 0.17 -0.84 -23.36
C GLY A 234 1.71 -0.83 -23.43
N ARG A 235 2.30 -0.06 -24.35
CA ARG A 235 3.76 0.11 -24.45
C ARG A 235 4.34 0.81 -23.22
N LEU A 236 3.66 1.82 -22.69
CA LEU A 236 4.09 2.56 -21.50
C LEU A 236 4.01 1.69 -20.23
N LEU A 237 2.91 0.95 -20.05
CA LEU A 237 2.79 -0.03 -18.97
C LEU A 237 3.89 -1.09 -19.03
N ALA A 238 4.15 -1.65 -20.23
CA ALA A 238 5.24 -2.59 -20.43
C ALA A 238 6.63 -1.98 -20.11
N ALA A 239 6.87 -0.71 -20.47
CA ALA A 239 8.12 -0.04 -20.17
C ALA A 239 8.30 0.22 -18.67
N ARG A 240 7.24 0.68 -17.97
CA ARG A 240 7.23 0.88 -16.51
C ARG A 240 7.54 -0.44 -15.79
N ASP A 241 6.81 -1.51 -16.10
CA ASP A 241 7.01 -2.81 -15.44
C ASP A 241 8.36 -3.47 -15.76
N ALA A 242 8.91 -3.24 -16.95
CA ALA A 242 10.27 -3.67 -17.27
C ALA A 242 11.33 -2.96 -16.41
N LEU A 243 11.12 -1.67 -16.10
CA LEU A 243 11.98 -0.91 -15.18
C LEU A 243 11.77 -1.37 -13.73
N MET A 244 10.52 -1.62 -13.32
CA MET A 244 10.20 -2.21 -12.02
C MET A 244 10.90 -3.55 -11.80
N ALA A 245 10.87 -4.43 -12.81
CA ALA A 245 11.57 -5.71 -12.77
C ALA A 245 13.09 -5.54 -12.62
N GLN A 246 13.69 -4.61 -13.37
CA GLN A 246 15.13 -4.31 -13.25
C GLN A 246 15.47 -3.80 -11.86
N ASN A 247 14.66 -2.89 -11.31
CA ASN A 247 14.85 -2.35 -9.97
C ASN A 247 14.74 -3.45 -8.90
N LEU A 248 13.79 -4.38 -9.02
CA LEU A 248 13.67 -5.52 -8.08
C LEU A 248 14.89 -6.45 -8.13
N LEU A 249 15.37 -6.78 -9.34
CA LEU A 249 16.58 -7.59 -9.50
C LEU A 249 17.81 -6.90 -8.93
N ASP A 250 17.88 -5.57 -9.08
CA ASP A 250 18.93 -4.76 -8.52
C ASP A 250 18.91 -4.72 -6.99
N ILE A 251 17.75 -4.46 -6.40
CA ILE A 251 17.54 -4.50 -4.95
C ILE A 251 17.95 -5.88 -4.40
N LEU A 252 17.55 -6.97 -5.07
CA LEU A 252 17.96 -8.32 -4.67
C LEU A 252 19.47 -8.57 -4.76
N ALA A 253 20.17 -7.89 -5.66
CA ALA A 253 21.62 -7.96 -5.78
C ALA A 253 22.31 -7.17 -4.67
N LEU A 254 21.78 -6.00 -4.29
CA LEU A 254 22.26 -5.20 -3.16
C LEU A 254 22.04 -5.91 -1.81
N GLU A 255 20.88 -6.54 -1.64
CA GLU A 255 20.42 -7.12 -0.38
C GLU A 255 20.77 -8.61 -0.22
N ARG A 256 21.52 -9.17 -1.18
CA ARG A 256 21.81 -10.62 -1.31
C ARG A 256 22.34 -11.28 -0.03
N ASP A 257 23.13 -10.55 0.75
CA ASP A 257 23.82 -11.06 1.94
C ASP A 257 23.16 -10.57 3.25
N ARG A 258 22.03 -9.84 3.15
CA ARG A 258 21.33 -9.23 4.30
C ARG A 258 20.03 -9.94 4.64
N GLY A 259 19.38 -10.58 3.67
CA GLY A 259 18.19 -11.38 3.89
C GLY A 259 17.19 -11.30 2.74
N PRO A 260 15.98 -11.88 2.89
CA PRO A 260 14.92 -11.73 1.92
C PRO A 260 14.35 -10.31 1.89
N VAL A 261 13.82 -9.93 0.73
CA VAL A 261 13.15 -8.65 0.48
C VAL A 261 11.63 -8.87 0.51
N LEU A 262 10.91 -8.05 1.27
CA LEU A 262 9.45 -7.93 1.16
C LEU A 262 9.12 -6.93 0.05
N VAL A 263 8.23 -7.28 -0.87
CA VAL A 263 7.75 -6.40 -1.93
C VAL A 263 6.23 -6.22 -1.78
N SER A 264 5.75 -4.99 -1.87
CA SER A 264 4.31 -4.66 -1.80
C SER A 264 3.90 -3.75 -2.94
N ALA A 265 2.88 -4.15 -3.70
CA ALA A 265 2.37 -3.43 -4.88
C ALA A 265 1.00 -3.96 -5.29
N ASN A 266 0.40 -3.38 -6.33
CA ASN A 266 -0.79 -3.94 -6.95
C ASN A 266 -0.55 -5.39 -7.44
N ASN A 267 -1.58 -6.25 -7.38
CA ASN A 267 -1.56 -7.58 -7.98
C ASN A 267 -1.07 -7.57 -9.44
N ALA A 268 -1.53 -6.58 -10.23
CA ALA A 268 -1.16 -6.44 -11.64
C ALA A 268 0.35 -6.28 -11.86
N HIS A 269 1.11 -5.79 -10.88
CA HIS A 269 2.56 -5.67 -10.95
C HIS A 269 3.30 -6.94 -10.48
N LEU A 270 2.67 -7.79 -9.65
CA LEU A 270 3.32 -8.91 -8.95
C LEU A 270 2.88 -10.29 -9.45
N GLN A 271 1.79 -10.39 -10.19
CA GLN A 271 1.34 -11.66 -10.75
C GLN A 271 2.35 -12.26 -11.73
N ARG A 272 2.33 -13.61 -11.86
CA ARG A 272 3.28 -14.36 -12.69
C ARG A 272 2.90 -14.43 -14.17
N HIS A 273 1.66 -14.13 -14.50
CA HIS A 273 1.17 -14.11 -15.88
C HIS A 273 1.09 -12.66 -16.39
N PRO A 274 1.02 -12.45 -17.72
CA PRO A 274 0.81 -11.12 -18.28
C PRO A 274 -0.43 -10.44 -17.67
N SER A 275 -0.27 -9.14 -17.41
CA SER A 275 -1.29 -8.26 -16.88
C SER A 275 -2.17 -7.76 -18.00
N ARG A 276 -3.44 -7.50 -17.68
CA ARG A 276 -4.43 -7.03 -18.64
C ARG A 276 -5.24 -5.91 -18.01
N TRP A 277 -5.58 -4.91 -18.82
CA TRP A 277 -6.46 -3.82 -18.43
C TRP A 277 -7.40 -3.51 -19.59
N ASP A 278 -8.67 -3.88 -19.43
CA ASP A 278 -9.77 -3.45 -20.30
C ASP A 278 -10.61 -2.47 -19.49
N THR A 279 -10.67 -1.21 -19.92
CA THR A 279 -11.41 -0.17 -19.20
C THR A 279 -11.96 0.87 -20.14
N HIS A 280 -13.02 1.55 -19.72
CA HIS A 280 -13.42 2.83 -20.27
C HIS A 280 -12.76 3.94 -19.44
N TRP A 281 -11.85 4.71 -20.02
CA TRP A 281 -11.14 5.78 -19.32
C TRP A 281 -11.09 7.04 -20.19
N ASP A 282 -11.44 8.19 -19.60
CA ASP A 282 -11.49 9.50 -20.25
C ASP A 282 -12.26 9.51 -21.59
N GLY A 283 -13.43 8.85 -21.60
CA GLY A 283 -14.30 8.77 -22.78
C GLY A 283 -13.81 7.80 -23.87
N GLN A 284 -12.79 6.98 -23.60
CA GLN A 284 -12.20 6.05 -24.57
C GLN A 284 -12.12 4.63 -24.02
N ASP A 285 -12.36 3.65 -24.90
CA ASP A 285 -12.12 2.25 -24.59
C ASP A 285 -10.64 1.93 -24.76
N LEU A 286 -10.04 1.41 -23.69
CA LEU A 286 -8.65 0.98 -23.64
C LEU A 286 -8.59 -0.52 -23.37
N ALA A 287 -7.74 -1.20 -24.14
CA ALA A 287 -7.40 -2.59 -23.94
C ALA A 287 -5.88 -2.74 -24.06
N ALA A 288 -5.22 -3.04 -22.93
CA ALA A 288 -3.78 -3.22 -22.86
C ALA A 288 -3.45 -4.58 -22.24
N GLN A 289 -2.40 -5.22 -22.77
CA GLN A 289 -1.79 -6.41 -22.17
C GLN A 289 -0.28 -6.22 -22.16
N TRP A 290 0.37 -6.52 -21.04
CA TRP A 290 1.82 -6.38 -20.87
C TRP A 290 2.37 -7.41 -19.89
N ASN A 291 3.69 -7.59 -19.88
CA ASN A 291 4.34 -8.37 -18.83
C ASN A 291 4.60 -7.46 -17.63
N GLY A 292 3.89 -7.71 -16.52
CA GLY A 292 4.15 -7.06 -15.24
C GLY A 292 5.51 -7.45 -14.65
N ALA A 293 5.97 -6.72 -13.63
CA ALA A 293 7.26 -6.96 -13.00
C ALA A 293 7.38 -8.39 -12.45
N GLY A 294 6.32 -8.93 -11.84
CA GLY A 294 6.24 -10.31 -11.36
C GLY A 294 6.34 -11.35 -12.47
N SER A 295 5.72 -11.12 -13.61
CA SER A 295 5.80 -11.98 -14.81
C SER A 295 7.24 -12.06 -15.33
N ILE A 296 8.01 -10.98 -15.21
CA ILE A 296 9.43 -10.92 -15.61
C ILE A 296 10.36 -11.53 -14.54
N VAL A 297 10.18 -11.16 -13.27
CA VAL A 297 11.09 -11.54 -12.17
C VAL A 297 10.90 -12.99 -11.74
N SER A 298 9.66 -13.49 -11.74
CA SER A 298 9.35 -14.84 -11.27
C SER A 298 10.09 -15.97 -12.01
N PRO A 299 10.20 -16.01 -13.37
CA PRO A 299 11.00 -17.03 -14.05
C PRO A 299 12.50 -16.91 -13.77
N LEU A 300 13.03 -15.70 -13.48
CA LEU A 300 14.44 -15.47 -13.19
C LEU A 300 14.84 -15.94 -11.78
N LEU A 301 13.91 -15.92 -10.83
CA LEU A 301 14.13 -16.38 -9.46
C LEU A 301 13.60 -17.81 -9.20
N GLY A 302 12.78 -18.34 -10.11
CA GLY A 302 12.13 -19.64 -9.96
C GLY A 302 11.40 -19.75 -8.61
N GLY A 303 11.60 -20.87 -7.92
CA GLY A 303 10.99 -21.14 -6.60
C GLY A 303 11.43 -20.19 -5.47
N ARG A 304 12.30 -19.21 -5.72
CA ARG A 304 12.70 -18.18 -4.73
C ARG A 304 11.86 -16.90 -4.83
N TYR A 305 10.97 -16.79 -5.81
CA TYR A 305 9.91 -15.79 -5.87
C TYR A 305 8.64 -16.38 -5.24
N LEU A 306 8.20 -15.84 -4.11
CA LEU A 306 6.97 -16.26 -3.43
C LEU A 306 5.91 -15.17 -3.63
N TYR A 307 4.79 -15.51 -4.26
CA TYR A 307 3.72 -14.54 -4.57
C TYR A 307 2.46 -14.85 -3.76
N VAL A 308 2.06 -13.87 -2.94
CA VAL A 308 0.82 -13.85 -2.18
C VAL A 308 -0.10 -12.81 -2.82
N ALA A 309 -1.16 -13.26 -3.49
CA ALA A 309 -2.12 -12.37 -4.14
C ALA A 309 -3.01 -11.68 -3.08
N GLY A 310 -3.33 -10.40 -3.28
CA GLY A 310 -4.31 -9.71 -2.45
C GLY A 310 -5.74 -9.96 -2.94
N SER A 311 -6.69 -10.04 -2.02
CA SER A 311 -8.11 -10.21 -2.36
C SER A 311 -9.00 -9.47 -1.36
N LEU A 312 -10.08 -8.85 -1.84
CA LEU A 312 -11.01 -8.06 -1.04
C LEU A 312 -12.45 -8.59 -1.22
N GLY A 313 -13.03 -9.12 -0.16
CA GLY A 313 -14.40 -9.64 -0.15
C GLY A 313 -15.43 -8.52 -0.22
N ALA A 314 -15.47 -7.65 0.80
CA ALA A 314 -16.35 -6.50 0.86
C ALA A 314 -15.71 -5.35 1.65
N SER A 315 -16.02 -4.11 1.27
CA SER A 315 -15.59 -2.91 1.99
C SER A 315 -16.58 -1.77 1.74
N GLY A 316 -17.33 -1.42 2.79
CA GLY A 316 -18.28 -0.32 2.78
C GLY A 316 -17.64 1.03 2.44
N PRO A 317 -16.53 1.43 3.10
CA PRO A 317 -15.86 2.72 2.86
C PRO A 317 -15.47 2.99 1.40
N VAL A 318 -15.15 1.95 0.63
CA VAL A 318 -14.79 2.05 -0.79
C VAL A 318 -15.94 1.71 -1.74
N GLY A 319 -17.14 1.44 -1.21
CA GLY A 319 -18.33 1.10 -1.99
C GLY A 319 -18.34 -0.31 -2.58
N LEU A 320 -17.48 -1.22 -2.12
CA LEU A 320 -17.41 -2.60 -2.61
C LEU A 320 -18.35 -3.50 -1.81
N GLY A 321 -19.43 -3.96 -2.45
CA GLY A 321 -20.44 -4.83 -1.83
C GLY A 321 -19.99 -6.28 -1.62
N GLN A 322 -20.94 -7.15 -1.28
CA GLN A 322 -20.70 -8.60 -1.18
C GLN A 322 -20.32 -9.21 -2.54
N PRO A 323 -19.40 -10.19 -2.57
CA PRO A 323 -19.03 -10.87 -3.80
C PRO A 323 -20.18 -11.76 -4.29
N GLU A 324 -20.34 -11.86 -5.62
CA GLU A 324 -21.39 -12.67 -6.23
C GLU A 324 -21.10 -14.17 -6.09
N VAL A 325 -22.16 -14.99 -5.99
CA VAL A 325 -22.05 -16.46 -5.94
C VAL A 325 -21.23 -16.98 -7.12
N GLY A 326 -20.29 -17.88 -6.82
CA GLY A 326 -19.42 -18.51 -7.81
C GLY A 326 -18.21 -17.65 -8.22
N THR A 327 -17.93 -16.57 -7.48
CA THR A 327 -16.67 -15.81 -7.63
C THR A 327 -15.57 -16.36 -6.72
N TYR A 328 -14.31 -16.06 -7.03
CA TYR A 328 -13.18 -16.45 -6.19
C TYR A 328 -13.27 -15.82 -4.79
N GLU A 329 -13.63 -14.55 -4.71
CA GLU A 329 -13.81 -13.81 -3.45
C GLU A 329 -14.94 -14.41 -2.59
N GLU A 330 -16.06 -14.82 -3.20
CA GLU A 330 -17.13 -15.53 -2.48
C GLU A 330 -16.66 -16.88 -1.95
N ARG A 331 -15.86 -17.63 -2.74
CA ARG A 331 -15.30 -18.91 -2.33
C ARG A 331 -14.30 -18.81 -1.17
N LEU A 332 -13.51 -17.75 -1.10
CA LEU A 332 -12.58 -17.48 0.00
C LEU A 332 -13.33 -17.19 1.31
N GLY A 333 -14.54 -16.64 1.19
CA GLY A 333 -15.53 -16.62 2.26
C GLY A 333 -15.37 -15.44 3.23
N PRO A 334 -16.03 -15.53 4.39
CA PRO A 334 -16.24 -14.37 5.27
C PRO A 334 -14.99 -13.91 6.03
N GLN A 335 -13.97 -14.75 6.17
CA GLN A 335 -12.89 -14.53 7.12
C GLN A 335 -11.70 -13.80 6.50
N THR A 336 -11.07 -12.89 7.26
CA THR A 336 -9.79 -12.29 6.88
C THR A 336 -8.65 -13.22 7.26
N GLY A 337 -7.74 -13.49 6.33
CA GLY A 337 -6.67 -14.47 6.55
C GLY A 337 -5.72 -14.63 5.36
N VAL A 338 -4.78 -15.58 5.50
CA VAL A 338 -3.96 -16.08 4.38
C VAL A 338 -4.42 -17.49 4.05
N PHE A 339 -4.88 -17.69 2.81
CA PHE A 339 -5.50 -18.94 2.35
C PHE A 339 -4.70 -19.56 1.21
N ALA A 340 -4.84 -20.88 1.05
CA ALA A 340 -4.41 -21.55 -0.17
C ALA A 340 -5.33 -21.12 -1.33
N PRO A 341 -4.82 -21.06 -2.58
CA PRO A 341 -5.68 -20.81 -3.74
C PRO A 341 -6.77 -21.89 -3.84
N PRO A 342 -8.04 -21.52 -4.04
CA PRO A 342 -9.12 -22.49 -4.23
C PRO A 342 -8.95 -23.27 -5.53
N ASP A 343 -9.59 -24.45 -5.61
CA ASP A 343 -9.78 -25.13 -6.91
C ASP A 343 -10.64 -24.21 -7.81
N GLY A 344 -10.08 -23.85 -8.97
CA GLY A 344 -10.71 -22.91 -9.91
C GLY A 344 -11.90 -23.48 -10.68
N SER A 345 -12.23 -24.77 -10.53
CA SER A 345 -13.34 -25.39 -11.27
C SER A 345 -14.69 -24.70 -10.97
N GLY A 346 -15.31 -24.12 -12.01
CA GLY A 346 -16.61 -23.46 -11.90
C GLY A 346 -16.62 -22.08 -11.24
N LEU A 347 -15.46 -21.53 -10.88
CA LEU A 347 -15.32 -20.17 -10.34
C LEU A 347 -15.01 -19.17 -11.45
N ARG A 348 -15.37 -17.90 -11.23
CA ARG A 348 -15.11 -16.80 -12.17
C ARG A 348 -14.58 -15.56 -11.46
N PRO A 349 -13.89 -14.65 -12.18
CA PRO A 349 -13.59 -13.32 -11.65
C PRO A 349 -14.86 -12.58 -11.25
N ARG A 350 -14.75 -11.79 -10.19
CA ARG A 350 -15.78 -10.83 -9.80
C ARG A 350 -15.89 -9.69 -10.83
N VAL A 351 -17.09 -9.14 -11.00
CA VAL A 351 -17.33 -7.95 -11.82
C VAL A 351 -17.65 -6.76 -10.92
N THR A 352 -17.03 -5.62 -11.19
CA THR A 352 -17.26 -4.38 -10.44
C THR A 352 -16.99 -3.16 -11.31
N ASP A 353 -17.70 -2.07 -11.02
CA ASP A 353 -17.49 -0.76 -11.65
C ASP A 353 -16.44 0.09 -10.90
N LEU A 354 -15.81 -0.47 -9.86
CA LEU A 354 -14.78 0.21 -9.09
C LEU A 354 -13.50 0.36 -9.92
N LEU A 355 -13.27 1.57 -10.43
CA LEU A 355 -12.12 1.89 -11.27
C LEU A 355 -10.80 1.57 -10.54
N GLY A 356 -9.92 0.81 -11.20
CA GLY A 356 -8.63 0.41 -10.64
C GLY A 356 -8.68 -0.79 -9.70
N TYR A 357 -9.84 -1.44 -9.53
CA TYR A 357 -9.96 -2.72 -8.85
C TYR A 357 -9.61 -3.87 -9.80
N PHE A 358 -8.64 -4.70 -9.40
CA PHE A 358 -8.20 -5.89 -10.13
C PHE A 358 -8.63 -7.15 -9.36
N PRO A 359 -9.75 -7.79 -9.74
CA PRO A 359 -10.24 -9.01 -9.07
C PRO A 359 -9.28 -10.18 -9.28
N LEU A 360 -9.44 -11.22 -8.47
CA LEU A 360 -8.76 -12.50 -8.75
C LEU A 360 -9.26 -13.07 -10.08
N ASP A 361 -8.32 -13.59 -10.89
CA ASP A 361 -8.62 -14.31 -12.12
C ASP A 361 -8.03 -15.73 -12.12
N THR A 362 -8.43 -16.53 -13.10
CA THR A 362 -8.00 -17.94 -13.22
C THR A 362 -6.48 -18.06 -13.24
N ALA A 363 -5.79 -17.20 -13.98
CA ALA A 363 -4.34 -17.26 -14.09
C ALA A 363 -3.65 -16.88 -12.76
N THR A 364 -4.23 -15.95 -11.99
CA THR A 364 -3.74 -15.58 -10.66
C THR A 364 -3.89 -16.75 -9.71
N ILE A 365 -5.06 -17.41 -9.70
CA ILE A 365 -5.33 -18.57 -8.84
C ILE A 365 -4.39 -19.73 -9.18
N GLU A 366 -4.20 -20.03 -10.47
CA GLU A 366 -3.33 -21.11 -10.93
C GLU A 366 -1.86 -20.88 -10.61
N THR A 367 -1.45 -19.61 -10.52
CA THR A 367 -0.03 -19.27 -10.40
C THR A 367 0.37 -18.71 -9.05
N CYS A 368 -0.51 -18.20 -8.18
CA CYS A 368 -0.13 -17.69 -6.85
C CYS A 368 0.21 -18.81 -5.85
N ASP A 369 0.99 -18.50 -4.82
CA ASP A 369 1.33 -19.47 -3.77
C ASP A 369 0.33 -19.46 -2.60
N ALA A 370 -0.29 -18.29 -2.36
CA ALA A 370 -1.31 -18.08 -1.34
C ALA A 370 -2.08 -16.78 -1.65
N ILE A 371 -3.16 -16.54 -0.91
CA ILE A 371 -4.02 -15.36 -1.04
C ILE A 371 -4.16 -14.69 0.32
N LEU A 372 -3.76 -13.42 0.43
CA LEU A 372 -4.10 -12.54 1.55
C LEU A 372 -5.48 -11.95 1.28
N HIS A 373 -6.50 -12.52 1.93
CA HIS A 373 -7.89 -12.14 1.74
C HIS A 373 -8.39 -11.30 2.91
N ILE A 374 -8.93 -10.13 2.63
CA ILE A 374 -9.79 -9.38 3.55
C ILE A 374 -11.21 -9.88 3.33
N GLY A 375 -11.77 -10.47 4.38
CA GLY A 375 -13.02 -11.23 4.33
C GLY A 375 -14.25 -10.43 3.91
N SER A 376 -15.33 -11.13 3.56
CA SER A 376 -16.61 -10.51 3.22
C SER A 376 -17.57 -10.34 4.41
N GLU A 377 -17.21 -10.77 5.63
CA GLU A 377 -18.09 -10.60 6.79
C GLU A 377 -18.32 -9.11 7.13
N PRO A 378 -19.48 -8.76 7.72
CA PRO A 378 -19.75 -7.39 8.15
C PRO A 378 -18.64 -6.84 9.06
N GLY A 379 -18.05 -5.72 8.65
CA GLY A 379 -16.94 -5.06 9.36
C GLY A 379 -15.57 -5.72 9.19
N ALA A 380 -15.38 -6.67 8.27
CA ALA A 380 -14.09 -7.31 8.03
C ALA A 380 -13.00 -6.31 7.61
N ALA A 381 -13.30 -5.45 6.63
CA ALA A 381 -12.37 -4.41 6.18
C ALA A 381 -12.07 -3.42 7.31
N ASP A 382 -13.08 -2.94 8.03
CA ASP A 382 -12.90 -2.08 9.22
C ASP A 382 -12.01 -2.73 10.28
N ALA A 383 -12.25 -4.00 10.58
CA ALA A 383 -11.43 -4.74 11.53
C ALA A 383 -9.98 -4.86 11.05
N ALA A 384 -9.75 -5.16 9.76
CA ALA A 384 -8.41 -5.21 9.17
C ALA A 384 -7.71 -3.85 9.22
N ARG A 385 -8.44 -2.75 8.93
CA ARG A 385 -7.94 -1.37 9.05
C ARG A 385 -7.52 -1.05 10.47
N ILE A 386 -8.37 -1.36 11.45
CA ILE A 386 -8.12 -1.03 12.87
C ILE A 386 -6.99 -1.90 13.43
N ALA A 387 -7.04 -3.21 13.22
CA ALA A 387 -6.02 -4.15 13.68
C ALA A 387 -4.66 -3.96 13.00
N GLY A 388 -4.66 -3.40 11.77
CA GLY A 388 -3.47 -3.04 11.04
C GLY A 388 -2.70 -1.85 11.63
N ARG A 389 -3.29 -1.09 12.55
CA ARG A 389 -2.67 0.11 13.13
C ARG A 389 -1.52 -0.24 14.09
N PRO A 390 -0.53 0.66 14.24
CA PRO A 390 0.58 0.44 15.16
C PRO A 390 0.09 0.22 16.59
N ALA A 391 0.67 -0.81 17.24
CA ALA A 391 0.37 -1.18 18.62
C ALA A 391 -1.12 -1.43 18.90
N VAL A 392 -1.89 -1.93 17.93
CA VAL A 392 -3.27 -2.36 18.15
C VAL A 392 -3.36 -3.87 18.30
N THR A 393 -4.11 -4.31 19.31
CA THR A 393 -4.49 -5.72 19.48
C THR A 393 -6.00 -5.87 19.32
N GLU A 394 -6.42 -6.87 18.54
CA GLU A 394 -7.82 -7.28 18.40
C GLU A 394 -8.11 -8.47 19.35
N THR A 395 -9.27 -8.44 19.99
CA THR A 395 -9.88 -9.60 20.63
C THR A 395 -11.25 -9.83 20.01
N ARG A 396 -11.47 -11.04 19.47
CA ARG A 396 -12.76 -11.50 18.96
C ARG A 396 -13.36 -12.49 19.94
N ILE A 397 -14.65 -12.35 20.27
CA ILE A 397 -15.32 -13.33 21.12
C ILE A 397 -15.71 -14.53 20.26
N GLU A 398 -15.08 -15.68 20.55
CA GLU A 398 -15.33 -16.92 19.81
C GLU A 398 -16.72 -17.49 20.08
N ALA A 399 -17.31 -18.08 19.04
CA ALA A 399 -18.56 -18.82 19.16
C ALA A 399 -18.34 -20.05 20.07
N GLY A 400 -19.27 -20.28 21.00
CA GLY A 400 -19.17 -21.35 21.99
C GLY A 400 -18.24 -21.06 23.18
N SER A 401 -17.74 -19.83 23.32
CA SER A 401 -17.01 -19.41 24.53
C SER A 401 -17.93 -19.30 25.76
N GLU A 402 -17.35 -19.16 26.95
CA GLU A 402 -18.10 -18.95 28.21
C GLU A 402 -18.83 -17.59 28.25
N MET A 403 -18.52 -16.68 27.32
CA MET A 403 -19.20 -15.41 27.18
C MET A 403 -20.63 -15.61 26.65
N PRO A 404 -21.58 -14.73 27.01
CA PRO A 404 -22.96 -14.86 26.55
C PRO A 404 -23.05 -14.93 25.01
N SER A 405 -23.94 -15.77 24.49
CA SER A 405 -24.04 -16.03 23.04
C SER A 405 -24.35 -14.80 22.19
N TYR A 406 -25.02 -13.81 22.79
CA TYR A 406 -25.29 -12.52 22.15
C TYR A 406 -24.05 -11.62 22.08
N THR A 407 -22.84 -12.08 22.45
CA THR A 407 -21.59 -11.34 22.29
C THR A 407 -20.62 -12.05 21.34
N TRP A 408 -20.97 -13.24 20.86
CA TRP A 408 -20.11 -14.01 19.97
C TRP A 408 -19.97 -13.30 18.63
N GLY A 409 -18.73 -13.17 18.18
CA GLY A 409 -18.37 -12.42 16.98
C GLY A 409 -18.00 -10.95 17.22
N ASP A 410 -18.32 -10.40 18.39
CA ASP A 410 -17.91 -9.03 18.76
C ASP A 410 -16.39 -8.90 18.76
N ARG A 411 -15.92 -7.76 18.26
CA ARG A 411 -14.51 -7.42 18.16
C ARG A 411 -14.20 -6.20 19.01
N PHE A 412 -13.11 -6.29 19.76
CA PHE A 412 -12.63 -5.26 20.66
C PHE A 412 -11.20 -4.90 20.29
N PHE A 413 -10.93 -3.61 20.13
CA PHE A 413 -9.63 -3.10 19.73
C PHE A 413 -9.00 -2.28 20.86
N PHE A 414 -7.78 -2.64 21.22
CA PHE A 414 -7.02 -2.05 22.32
C PHE A 414 -5.74 -1.42 21.78
N ALA A 415 -5.36 -0.29 22.35
CA ALA A 415 -4.04 0.29 22.13
C ALA A 415 -3.09 -0.30 23.20
N GLY A 416 -1.96 -0.84 22.77
CA GLY A 416 -0.95 -1.45 23.63
C GLY A 416 -1.29 -2.84 24.16
N GLU A 417 -0.70 -3.19 25.30
CA GLU A 417 -0.78 -4.52 25.90
C GLU A 417 -1.90 -4.63 26.95
N ASP A 418 -2.31 -3.49 27.54
CA ASP A 418 -3.41 -3.41 28.50
C ASP A 418 -4.78 -3.59 27.82
N ARG A 419 -5.33 -4.81 27.89
CA ARG A 419 -6.63 -5.19 27.31
C ARG A 419 -7.83 -4.81 28.18
N MET A 420 -7.71 -3.79 29.03
CA MET A 420 -8.77 -3.43 29.98
C MET A 420 -9.89 -2.57 29.38
N ARG A 421 -9.58 -1.67 28.44
CA ARG A 421 -10.59 -0.76 27.86
C ARG A 421 -10.37 -0.62 26.35
N PRO A 422 -11.32 -1.10 25.52
CA PRO A 422 -11.23 -0.92 24.09
C PRO A 422 -11.39 0.56 23.73
N PHE A 423 -10.69 1.01 22.69
CA PHE A 423 -10.93 2.34 22.10
C PHE A 423 -11.92 2.29 20.94
N ALA A 424 -12.10 1.10 20.35
CA ALA A 424 -13.08 0.83 19.32
C ALA A 424 -13.65 -0.59 19.46
N THR A 425 -14.87 -0.80 18.97
CA THR A 425 -15.49 -2.13 18.88
C THR A 425 -16.28 -2.28 17.59
N ILE A 426 -16.38 -3.50 17.07
CA ILE A 426 -17.32 -3.85 16.01
C ILE A 426 -18.30 -4.89 16.55
N VAL A 427 -19.59 -4.59 16.47
CA VAL A 427 -20.67 -5.46 16.96
C VAL A 427 -21.68 -5.76 15.86
N GLY A 428 -22.17 -7.00 15.80
CA GLY A 428 -22.99 -7.51 14.70
C GLY A 428 -24.43 -7.90 15.06
N HIS A 429 -24.85 -7.62 16.29
CA HIS A 429 -26.13 -8.06 16.84
C HIS A 429 -26.67 -7.07 17.87
N ASP A 430 -27.98 -7.11 18.08
CA ASP A 430 -28.62 -6.36 19.16
C ASP A 430 -28.40 -7.06 20.51
N VAL A 431 -28.31 -6.29 21.59
CA VAL A 431 -28.25 -6.82 22.97
C VAL A 431 -29.65 -6.70 23.59
N PRO A 432 -30.37 -7.82 23.80
CA PRO A 432 -31.76 -7.78 24.25
C PRO A 432 -31.95 -6.98 25.54
N GLY A 433 -32.88 -6.02 25.53
CA GLY A 433 -33.19 -5.17 26.69
C GLY A 433 -32.14 -4.10 27.03
N PHE A 434 -31.11 -3.91 26.19
CA PHE A 434 -30.06 -2.92 26.43
C PHE A 434 -29.73 -2.09 25.18
N ASP A 435 -29.37 -2.74 24.07
CA ASP A 435 -28.87 -2.07 22.87
C ASP A 435 -29.49 -2.67 21.61
N GLU A 436 -30.72 -2.25 21.33
CA GLU A 436 -31.55 -2.75 20.20
C GLU A 436 -31.92 -1.64 19.21
N ARG A 437 -31.60 -0.38 19.54
CA ARG A 437 -32.04 0.81 18.77
C ARG A 437 -31.44 0.83 17.37
N SER A 438 -30.27 0.23 17.18
CA SER A 438 -29.61 0.14 15.89
C SER A 438 -30.17 -0.96 14.99
N ARG A 439 -30.91 -1.96 15.50
CA ARG A 439 -31.49 -3.10 14.76
C ARG A 439 -30.47 -4.00 14.03
N LEU A 440 -29.33 -4.24 14.64
CA LEU A 440 -28.17 -4.91 14.03
C LEU A 440 -28.43 -6.37 13.65
N SER A 441 -29.49 -6.99 14.16
CA SER A 441 -29.87 -8.37 13.81
C SER A 441 -30.24 -8.59 12.32
N GLY A 442 -30.35 -7.51 11.53
CA GLY A 442 -30.59 -7.60 10.08
C GLY A 442 -29.37 -8.14 9.30
N PRO A 443 -29.58 -8.87 8.19
CA PRO A 443 -28.47 -9.39 7.38
C PRO A 443 -27.50 -8.28 6.93
N GLY A 444 -26.19 -8.53 7.09
CA GLY A 444 -25.15 -7.61 6.63
C GLY A 444 -24.98 -6.34 7.47
N ARG A 445 -25.63 -6.25 8.64
CA ARG A 445 -25.54 -5.08 9.52
C ARG A 445 -24.49 -5.28 10.61
N TYR A 446 -23.75 -4.22 10.88
CA TYR A 446 -22.81 -4.12 11.98
C TYR A 446 -22.69 -2.66 12.41
N ARG A 447 -22.16 -2.44 13.61
CA ARG A 447 -21.89 -1.10 14.11
C ARG A 447 -20.44 -0.99 14.55
N LEU A 448 -19.75 0.00 14.00
CA LEU A 448 -18.46 0.43 14.50
C LEU A 448 -18.69 1.46 15.61
N ASN A 449 -18.13 1.21 16.79
CA ASN A 449 -18.20 2.12 17.93
C ASN A 449 -16.79 2.64 18.23
N ILE A 450 -16.67 3.92 18.54
CA ILE A 450 -15.39 4.60 18.81
C ILE A 450 -15.53 5.42 20.09
N GLU A 451 -14.59 5.28 21.02
CA GLU A 451 -14.54 6.10 22.23
C GLU A 451 -13.77 7.39 21.91
N VAL A 452 -14.48 8.50 21.73
CA VAL A 452 -13.88 9.79 21.33
C VAL A 452 -13.59 10.68 22.54
N GLY A 453 -14.21 10.36 23.69
CA GLY A 453 -14.10 11.15 24.90
C GLY A 453 -14.97 12.40 24.88
N ARG A 454 -15.10 13.06 26.04
CA ARG A 454 -16.11 14.11 26.24
C ARG A 454 -15.87 15.39 25.42
N ALA A 455 -14.60 15.76 25.21
CA ALA A 455 -14.26 16.97 24.47
C ALA A 455 -14.64 16.82 22.99
N GLU A 456 -14.21 15.73 22.37
CA GLU A 456 -14.50 15.49 20.96
C GLU A 456 -15.98 15.22 20.70
N PHE A 457 -16.66 14.52 21.63
CA PHE A 457 -18.12 14.38 21.55
C PHE A 457 -18.84 15.74 21.47
N ARG A 458 -18.43 16.72 22.29
CA ARG A 458 -18.99 18.09 22.25
C ARG A 458 -18.70 18.78 20.93
N ASN A 459 -17.49 18.63 20.40
CA ASN A 459 -17.12 19.21 19.11
C ASN A 459 -18.00 18.65 17.98
N LEU A 460 -18.27 17.35 18.00
CA LEU A 460 -19.05 16.67 16.95
C LEU A 460 -20.53 17.05 16.95
N PHE A 461 -21.16 17.17 18.13
CA PHE A 461 -22.62 17.30 18.22
C PHE A 461 -23.12 18.64 18.80
N GLY A 462 -22.23 19.49 19.29
CA GLY A 462 -22.58 20.79 19.88
C GLY A 462 -23.13 20.73 21.31
N TYR A 463 -23.20 19.53 21.91
CA TYR A 463 -23.66 19.30 23.28
C TYR A 463 -22.83 18.21 23.99
N GLY A 464 -22.86 18.19 25.33
CA GLY A 464 -22.10 17.25 26.14
C GLY A 464 -22.68 15.83 26.17
N PRO A 465 -21.85 14.78 26.39
CA PRO A 465 -22.34 13.43 26.67
C PRO A 465 -23.43 13.37 27.74
N GLU A 466 -23.32 14.22 28.76
CA GLU A 466 -24.29 14.37 29.85
C GLU A 466 -25.68 14.86 29.40
N GLU A 467 -25.78 15.52 28.25
CA GLU A 467 -27.03 16.07 27.69
C GLU A 467 -27.69 15.10 26.69
N PHE A 468 -27.05 13.96 26.37
CA PHE A 468 -27.50 13.03 25.34
C PHE A 468 -28.97 12.60 25.50
N ALA A 469 -29.45 12.37 26.73
CA ALA A 469 -30.83 11.96 26.97
C ALA A 469 -31.86 12.95 26.40
N ALA A 470 -31.55 14.25 26.40
CA ALA A 470 -32.45 15.28 25.86
C ALA A 470 -32.49 15.29 24.32
N HIS A 471 -31.45 14.77 23.66
CA HIS A 471 -31.32 14.74 22.20
C HIS A 471 -31.62 13.37 21.60
N SER A 472 -31.65 12.31 22.41
CA SER A 472 -31.63 10.93 21.88
C SER A 472 -32.90 10.53 21.13
N ASP A 473 -34.04 11.19 21.36
CA ASP A 473 -35.31 10.89 20.68
C ASP A 473 -35.38 11.47 19.26
N GLU A 474 -34.50 12.42 18.92
CA GLU A 474 -34.40 13.05 17.60
C GLU A 474 -33.58 12.21 16.60
N LEU A 475 -32.92 11.15 17.09
CA LEU A 475 -31.94 10.37 16.35
C LEU A 475 -32.51 9.02 15.90
N ASP A 476 -32.40 8.74 14.60
CA ASP A 476 -32.66 7.42 14.03
C ASP A 476 -31.37 6.57 14.00
N PHE A 477 -31.18 5.74 15.04
CA PHE A 477 -30.01 4.87 15.20
C PHE A 477 -29.95 3.73 14.18
N THR A 478 -30.93 3.60 13.27
CA THR A 478 -30.92 2.61 12.20
C THR A 478 -30.23 3.11 10.93
N GLN A 479 -30.04 4.43 10.80
CA GLN A 479 -29.38 5.06 9.66
C GLN A 479 -27.97 4.52 9.47
N THR A 480 -27.64 4.18 8.22
CA THR A 480 -26.32 3.67 7.84
C THR A 480 -25.43 4.79 7.33
N ASP A 481 -24.11 4.62 7.46
CA ASP A 481 -23.11 5.58 6.97
C ASP A 481 -23.34 7.01 7.51
N GLN A 482 -23.73 7.11 8.78
CA GLN A 482 -23.92 8.36 9.50
C GLN A 482 -23.22 8.29 10.86
N LEU A 483 -22.41 9.31 11.16
CA LEU A 483 -21.80 9.47 12.48
C LEU A 483 -22.83 9.97 13.48
N MET A 484 -23.02 9.23 14.56
CA MET A 484 -24.01 9.51 15.60
C MET A 484 -23.45 9.22 16.99
N PRO A 485 -24.01 9.80 18.07
CA PRO A 485 -23.75 9.32 19.41
C PRO A 485 -24.09 7.83 19.55
N HIS A 486 -23.37 7.09 20.41
CA HIS A 486 -23.69 5.70 20.65
C HIS A 486 -25.01 5.54 21.44
N PRO A 487 -25.98 4.69 21.04
CA PRO A 487 -27.31 4.62 21.68
C PRO A 487 -27.29 4.30 23.18
N ALA A 488 -26.40 3.41 23.62
CA ALA A 488 -26.24 3.07 25.04
C ALA A 488 -25.06 3.78 25.75
N TYR A 489 -23.93 4.01 25.06
CA TYR A 489 -22.68 4.49 25.65
C TYR A 489 -22.35 5.96 25.37
N ALA A 490 -23.24 6.74 24.74
CA ALA A 490 -23.01 8.16 24.45
C ALA A 490 -22.60 8.97 25.69
N VAL A 491 -23.24 8.73 26.84
CA VAL A 491 -22.90 9.41 28.12
C VAL A 491 -21.46 9.19 28.60
N GLN A 492 -20.79 8.15 28.07
CA GLN A 492 -19.38 7.86 28.33
C GLN A 492 -18.45 8.45 27.26
N GLY A 493 -18.99 9.18 26.27
CA GLY A 493 -18.23 9.76 25.16
C GLY A 493 -17.99 8.79 23.99
N TRP A 494 -18.89 7.83 23.77
CA TRP A 494 -18.84 6.94 22.62
C TRP A 494 -19.70 7.45 21.46
N VAL A 495 -19.20 7.29 20.25
CA VAL A 495 -19.93 7.49 18.99
C VAL A 495 -20.03 6.18 18.24
N CYS A 496 -20.92 6.13 17.25
CA CYS A 496 -21.07 4.98 16.40
C CYS A 496 -21.42 5.36 14.96
N VAL A 497 -21.13 4.41 14.06
CA VAL A 497 -21.62 4.40 12.68
C VAL A 497 -22.14 2.99 12.41
N VAL A 498 -23.37 2.86 11.91
CA VAL A 498 -23.89 1.59 11.41
C VAL A 498 -23.48 1.45 9.95
N ASN A 499 -22.88 0.32 9.57
CA ASN A 499 -22.35 0.08 8.22
C ASN A 499 -21.59 1.30 7.64
N PRO A 500 -20.44 1.69 8.22
CA PRO A 500 -19.57 2.70 7.64
C PRO A 500 -19.42 2.55 6.13
N GLY A 501 -19.62 3.66 5.43
CA GLY A 501 -19.55 3.77 3.98
C GLY A 501 -18.72 5.00 3.56
N PRO A 502 -18.83 5.41 2.29
CA PRO A 502 -18.03 6.51 1.76
C PRO A 502 -18.27 7.86 2.47
N ALA A 503 -19.48 8.12 2.99
CA ALA A 503 -19.81 9.41 3.60
C ALA A 503 -19.13 9.63 4.96
N THR A 504 -18.81 8.55 5.68
CA THR A 504 -18.14 8.62 7.00
C THR A 504 -16.68 8.18 6.98
N ALA A 505 -16.16 7.71 5.84
CA ALA A 505 -14.84 7.08 5.74
C ALA A 505 -13.69 7.94 6.30
N GLU A 506 -13.59 9.20 5.89
CA GLU A 506 -12.54 10.13 6.32
C GLU A 506 -12.62 10.42 7.83
N GLU A 507 -13.83 10.75 8.29
CA GLU A 507 -14.07 11.11 9.69
C GLU A 507 -13.86 9.92 10.63
N VAL A 508 -14.26 8.71 10.21
CA VAL A 508 -13.99 7.48 10.96
C VAL A 508 -12.49 7.23 11.11
N GLU A 509 -11.69 7.40 10.06
CA GLU A 509 -10.23 7.26 10.17
C GLU A 509 -9.64 8.27 11.16
N ARG A 510 -10.04 9.54 11.08
CA ARG A 510 -9.62 10.60 12.00
C ARG A 510 -9.95 10.25 13.46
N LEU A 511 -11.18 9.80 13.71
CA LEU A 511 -11.64 9.46 15.06
C LEU A 511 -10.95 8.20 15.61
N LEU A 512 -10.70 7.19 14.77
CA LEU A 512 -9.95 5.99 15.17
C LEU A 512 -8.52 6.35 15.59
N ASP A 513 -7.85 7.24 14.85
CA ASP A 513 -6.52 7.73 15.20
C ASP A 513 -6.48 8.46 16.54
N GLN A 514 -7.41 9.39 16.75
CA GLN A 514 -7.52 10.12 18.01
C GLN A 514 -7.87 9.22 19.19
N ALA A 515 -8.81 8.28 18.99
CA ALA A 515 -9.23 7.33 20.02
C ALA A 515 -8.07 6.41 20.42
N ARG A 516 -7.30 5.90 19.45
CA ARG A 516 -6.10 5.08 19.69
C ARG A 516 -5.03 5.85 20.45
N ALA A 517 -4.68 7.06 20.01
CA ALA A 517 -3.66 7.89 20.67
C ALA A 517 -4.05 8.19 22.13
N ARG A 518 -5.30 8.58 22.35
CA ARG A 518 -5.84 8.84 23.69
C ARG A 518 -5.87 7.57 24.56
N ALA A 519 -6.08 6.40 23.97
CA ALA A 519 -6.02 5.13 24.69
C ALA A 519 -4.60 4.77 25.12
N ALA A 520 -3.62 4.91 24.21
CA ALA A 520 -2.20 4.71 24.50
C ALA A 520 -1.71 5.66 25.61
N ASP A 521 -2.10 6.94 25.57
CA ASP A 521 -1.76 7.92 26.61
C ASP A 521 -2.29 7.54 27.99
N ARG A 522 -3.48 6.93 28.06
CA ARG A 522 -4.06 6.47 29.34
C ARG A 522 -3.27 5.31 29.90
N GLU A 523 -2.89 4.34 29.07
CA GLU A 523 -2.07 3.20 29.49
C GLU A 523 -0.71 3.67 30.00
N HIS A 524 -0.04 4.57 29.28
CA HIS A 524 1.26 5.12 29.69
C HIS A 524 1.20 5.85 31.03
N ARG A 525 0.10 6.58 31.32
CA ARG A 525 -0.11 7.24 32.62
C ARG A 525 -0.41 6.27 33.76
N ARG A 526 -0.93 5.06 33.46
CA ARG A 526 -1.21 4.03 34.49
C ARG A 526 0.04 3.22 34.84
N ASN A 527 0.96 3.09 33.89
CA ASN A 527 2.22 2.35 34.04
C ASN A 527 3.38 3.21 34.62
N ARG A 528 3.14 4.51 34.82
CA ARG A 528 4.02 5.43 35.57
C ARG A 528 3.49 5.57 36.99
#